data_AF-A0A947XZC1-F1
#
_entry.id   AF-A0A947XZC1-F1
#
_cell.length_a   1.000
_cell.length_b   1.000
_cell.length_c   1.000
_cell.angle_alpha   90.00
_cell.angle_beta   90.00
_cell.angle_gamma   90.00
#
_symmetry.space_group_name_H-M   'P 1'
#
loop_
_entity.id
_entity.type
_entity.pdbx_description
1 polymer ?
#
loop_
_entity_poly.entity_id
_entity_poly.type
_entity_poly.pdbx_seq_one_letter_code
_entity_poly.pdbx_strand_id
1 'polypeptide(L)'
;MKAKRVISASSSRFAAQLFNIITVAALSISLTALLLGKLLASQKIGFLPFVLSLPPVMLWLGASIFVYASIAHHPNPRTAHYNKWAGYRFYGVMGSLMVIGPAIYGLLDGWQGLMLVLGSAV
;
A
#
# COMPACT_ATOMS: atom_id res chain seq x y z
N MET A 1 -1.97 -0.87 42.64
CA MET A 1 -1.58 -1.42 41.32
C MET A 1 -2.59 -0.96 40.28
N LYS A 2 -2.22 -0.12 39.30
CA LYS A 2 -3.13 0.28 38.21
C LYS A 2 -3.35 -0.92 37.28
N ALA A 3 -4.60 -1.29 37.03
CA ALA A 3 -4.94 -2.40 36.14
C ALA A 3 -4.30 -2.16 34.76
N LYS A 4 -3.38 -3.05 34.35
CA LYS A 4 -2.78 -3.04 33.02
C LYS A 4 -3.89 -3.42 32.03
N ARG A 5 -4.35 -2.46 31.21
CA ARG A 5 -5.37 -2.71 30.18
C ARG A 5 -4.95 -3.93 29.36
N VAL A 6 -5.77 -4.99 29.40
CA VAL A 6 -5.49 -6.22 28.66
C VAL A 6 -5.78 -5.96 27.18
N ILE A 7 -4.74 -6.02 26.35
CA ILE A 7 -4.88 -5.97 24.89
C ILE A 7 -5.08 -7.39 24.40
N SER A 8 -6.28 -7.70 23.89
CA SER A 8 -6.59 -9.01 23.35
C SER A 8 -5.88 -9.25 22.02
N ALA A 9 -5.68 -10.53 21.68
CA ALA A 9 -5.14 -10.90 20.37
C ALA A 9 -6.07 -10.47 19.22
N SER A 10 -7.39 -10.49 19.44
CA SER A 10 -8.38 -10.03 18.46
C SER A 10 -8.22 -8.55 18.14
N SER A 11 -7.97 -7.71 19.15
CA SER A 11 -7.74 -6.28 18.96
C SER A 11 -6.45 -6.01 18.18
N SER A 12 -5.34 -6.69 18.52
CA SER A 12 -4.09 -6.58 17.77
C SER A 12 -4.23 -7.05 16.32
N ARG A 13 -4.97 -8.14 16.07
CA ARG A 13 -5.25 -8.65 14.72
C ARG A 13 -6.11 -7.66 13.93
N PHE A 14 -7.14 -7.10 14.55
CA PHE A 14 -8.01 -6.11 13.90
C PHE A 14 -7.23 -4.85 13.49
N ALA A 15 -6.34 -4.34 14.35
CA ALA A 15 -5.48 -3.21 14.01
C ALA A 15 -4.56 -3.52 12.81
N ALA A 16 -3.99 -4.73 12.77
CA ALA A 16 -3.20 -5.17 11.61
C ALA A 16 -4.05 -5.36 10.34
N GLN A 17 -5.31 -5.77 10.47
CA GLN A 17 -6.25 -5.81 9.34
C GLN A 17 -6.54 -4.41 8.80
N LEU A 18 -6.68 -3.41 9.68
CA LEU A 18 -6.88 -2.03 9.25
C LEU A 18 -5.70 -1.53 8.40
N PHE A 19 -4.45 -1.86 8.77
CA PHE A 19 -3.28 -1.57 7.94
C PHE A 19 -3.41 -2.16 6.52
N ASN A 20 -3.84 -3.43 6.41
CA ASN A 20 -4.03 -4.07 5.11
C ASN A 20 -5.18 -3.43 4.32
N ILE A 21 -6.29 -3.11 4.96
CA ILE A 21 -7.45 -2.49 4.31
C ILE A 21 -7.08 -1.11 3.78
N ILE A 22 -6.39 -0.29 4.57
CA ILE A 22 -5.97 1.04 4.12
C ILE A 22 -4.95 0.92 2.98
N THR A 23 -4.07 -0.08 3.02
CA THR A 23 -3.16 -0.38 1.91
C THR A 23 -3.92 -0.65 0.62
N VAL A 24 -4.85 -1.60 0.64
CA VAL A 24 -5.69 -1.93 -0.53
C VAL A 24 -6.47 -0.71 -1.00
N ALA A 25 -7.03 0.08 -0.07
CA ALA A 25 -7.77 1.29 -0.41
C ALA A 25 -6.88 2.35 -1.08
N ALA A 26 -5.70 2.64 -0.54
CA ALA A 26 -4.78 3.63 -1.10
C ALA A 26 -4.30 3.22 -2.51
N LEU A 27 -3.98 1.94 -2.70
CA LEU A 27 -3.55 1.41 -4.00
C LEU A 27 -4.71 1.38 -5.00
N SER A 28 -5.91 1.00 -4.56
CA SER A 28 -7.13 1.04 -5.38
C SER A 28 -7.47 2.47 -5.81
N ILE A 29 -7.34 3.46 -4.92
CA ILE A 29 -7.55 4.88 -5.25
C ILE A 29 -6.53 5.34 -6.30
N SER A 30 -5.25 4.98 -6.14
CA SER A 30 -4.20 5.29 -7.12
C SER A 30 -4.50 4.68 -8.49
N LEU A 31 -4.80 3.38 -8.54
CA LEU A 31 -5.17 2.68 -9.77
C LEU A 31 -6.41 3.29 -10.42
N THR A 32 -7.43 3.61 -9.62
CA THR A 32 -8.68 4.23 -10.09
C THR A 32 -8.42 5.63 -10.64
N ALA A 33 -7.61 6.45 -9.98
CA ALA A 33 -7.25 7.77 -10.45
C ALA A 33 -6.52 7.71 -11.81
N LEU A 34 -5.62 6.74 -11.97
CA LEU A 34 -4.92 6.52 -13.24
C LEU A 34 -5.87 6.07 -14.36
N LEU A 35 -6.73 5.09 -14.07
CA LEU A 35 -7.71 4.54 -15.03
C LEU A 35 -8.74 5.60 -15.44
N LEU A 36 -9.35 6.26 -14.46
CA LEU A 36 -10.34 7.30 -14.68
C LEU A 36 -9.73 8.45 -15.48
N GLY A 37 -8.52 8.86 -15.11
CA GLY A 37 -7.83 9.89 -15.84
C GLY A 37 -7.51 9.46 -17.28
N LYS A 38 -7.14 8.21 -17.56
CA LYS A 38 -6.99 7.74 -18.96
C LYS A 38 -8.31 7.79 -19.74
N LEU A 39 -9.43 7.43 -19.11
CA LEU A 39 -10.75 7.43 -19.74
C LEU A 39 -11.30 8.84 -19.99
N LEU A 40 -10.98 9.79 -19.12
CA LEU A 40 -11.50 11.16 -19.16
C LEU A 40 -10.52 12.19 -19.77
N ALA A 41 -9.24 11.87 -19.89
CA ALA A 41 -8.25 12.81 -20.39
C ALA A 41 -8.47 13.08 -21.88
N SER A 42 -8.79 14.33 -22.21
CA SER A 42 -8.59 14.86 -23.55
C SER A 42 -7.09 14.83 -23.89
N GLN A 43 -6.73 14.74 -25.17
CA GLN A 43 -5.34 14.71 -25.68
C GLN A 43 -4.45 15.84 -25.11
N LYS A 44 -5.06 16.92 -24.61
CA LYS A 44 -4.36 18.07 -24.01
C LYS A 44 -3.90 17.88 -22.55
N ILE A 45 -4.35 16.83 -21.85
CA ILE A 45 -4.12 16.66 -20.40
C ILE A 45 -3.58 15.28 -20.01
N GLY A 46 -3.00 14.54 -20.96
CA GLY A 46 -2.59 13.13 -20.78
C GLY A 46 -1.64 12.84 -19.60
N PHE A 47 -0.95 13.85 -19.06
CA PHE A 47 -0.07 13.72 -17.89
C PHE A 47 -0.80 13.77 -16.54
N LEU A 48 -1.94 14.46 -16.46
CA LEU A 48 -2.67 14.68 -15.20
C LEU A 48 -3.13 13.37 -14.51
N PRO A 49 -3.65 12.35 -15.23
CA PRO A 49 -4.01 11.05 -14.66
C PRO A 49 -2.86 10.38 -13.90
N PHE A 50 -1.66 10.46 -14.47
CA PHE A 50 -0.47 9.90 -13.87
C PHE A 50 -0.06 10.66 -12.61
N VAL A 51 -0.07 12.00 -12.65
CA VAL A 51 0.25 12.80 -11.46
C VAL A 51 -0.74 12.56 -10.33
N LEU A 52 -2.03 12.40 -10.63
CA LEU A 52 -3.06 12.21 -9.60
C LEU A 52 -3.05 10.80 -8.99
N SER A 53 -2.46 9.81 -9.66
CA SER A 53 -2.35 8.46 -9.12
C SER A 53 -1.20 8.30 -8.12
N LEU A 54 -0.16 9.14 -8.17
CA LEU A 54 1.00 9.01 -7.27
C LEU A 54 0.71 9.40 -5.80
N PRO A 55 0.00 10.51 -5.48
CA PRO A 55 -0.17 10.97 -4.10
C PRO A 55 -0.79 9.93 -3.15
N PRO A 56 -1.85 9.18 -3.50
CA PRO A 56 -2.40 8.14 -2.61
C PRO A 56 -1.35 7.11 -2.18
N VAL A 57 -0.52 6.64 -3.11
CA VAL A 57 0.54 5.66 -2.82
C VAL A 57 1.64 6.28 -1.97
N MET A 58 2.09 7.48 -2.31
CA MET A 58 3.18 8.16 -1.59
C MET A 58 2.79 8.51 -0.15
N LEU A 59 1.59 9.07 0.04
CA LEU A 59 1.07 9.41 1.36
C LEU A 59 0.90 8.16 2.22
N TRP A 60 0.33 7.09 1.65
CA TRP A 60 0.19 5.84 2.39
C TRP A 60 1.54 5.17 2.67
N LEU A 61 2.48 5.17 1.73
CA LEU A 61 3.82 4.63 1.94
C LEU A 61 4.49 5.30 3.14
N GLY A 62 4.50 6.65 3.20
CA GLY A 62 5.06 7.39 4.33
C GLY A 62 4.31 7.10 5.65
N ALA A 63 2.98 7.17 5.64
CA ALA A 63 2.16 6.91 6.82
C ALA A 63 2.33 5.47 7.34
N SER A 64 2.43 4.49 6.43
CA SER A 64 2.59 3.08 6.76
C SER A 64 3.94 2.80 7.44
N ILE A 65 5.01 3.49 7.04
CA ILE A 65 6.33 3.39 7.67
C ILE A 65 6.25 3.94 9.09
N PHE A 66 5.62 5.09 9.28
CA PHE A 66 5.41 5.68 10.60
C PHE A 66 4.61 4.74 11.52
N VAL A 67 3.47 4.22 11.04
CA VAL A 67 2.64 3.25 11.78
C VAL A 67 3.46 2.01 12.14
N TYR A 68 4.16 1.42 11.16
CA TYR A 68 4.95 0.22 11.36
C TYR A 68 6.04 0.45 12.42
N ALA A 69 6.81 1.53 12.29
CA ALA A 69 7.90 1.88 13.20
C ALA A 69 7.40 2.16 14.62
N SER A 70 6.26 2.85 14.76
CA SER A 70 5.66 3.15 16.06
C SER A 70 5.22 1.89 16.84
N ILE A 71 4.92 0.80 16.13
CA ILE A 71 4.44 -0.47 16.73
C ILE A 71 5.57 -1.51 16.84
N ALA A 72 6.68 -1.36 16.12
CA ALA A 72 7.76 -2.35 16.04
C ALA A 72 8.33 -2.77 17.40
N HIS A 73 8.38 -1.83 18.36
CA HIS A 73 8.89 -2.05 19.72
C HIS A 73 7.77 -2.03 20.78
N HIS A 74 6.53 -2.30 20.38
CA HIS A 74 5.39 -2.27 21.29
C HIS A 74 5.55 -3.31 22.43
N PRO A 75 5.29 -2.95 23.71
CA PRO A 75 5.52 -3.85 24.87
C PRO A 75 4.71 -5.16 24.83
N ASN A 76 3.61 -5.18 24.08
CA ASN A 76 2.85 -6.41 23.82
C ASN A 76 3.41 -7.10 22.56
N PRO A 77 4.04 -8.29 22.70
CA PRO A 77 4.64 -9.00 21.58
C PRO A 77 3.61 -9.44 20.52
N ARG A 78 2.34 -9.66 20.90
CA ARG A 78 1.28 -10.01 19.93
C ARG A 78 0.96 -8.84 19.00
N THR A 79 0.94 -7.61 19.52
CA THR A 79 0.74 -6.41 18.70
C THR A 79 1.88 -6.24 17.70
N ALA A 80 3.13 -6.37 18.16
CA ALA A 80 4.31 -6.32 17.29
C ALA A 80 4.28 -7.45 16.23
N HIS A 81 3.90 -8.67 16.61
CA HIS A 81 3.81 -9.82 15.71
C HIS A 81 2.82 -9.61 14.55
N TYR A 82 1.58 -9.19 14.85
CA TYR A 82 0.58 -8.97 13.80
C TYR A 82 0.96 -7.78 12.90
N ASN A 83 1.50 -6.71 13.47
CA ASN A 83 1.99 -5.56 12.71
C ASN A 83 3.17 -5.93 11.79
N LYS A 84 4.10 -6.77 12.28
CA LYS A 84 5.24 -7.27 11.49
C LYS A 84 4.76 -7.94 10.21
N TRP A 85 3.79 -8.86 10.32
CA TRP A 85 3.26 -9.57 9.16
C TRP A 85 2.44 -8.68 8.21
N ALA A 86 1.68 -7.71 8.74
CA ALA A 86 0.97 -6.74 7.89
C ALA A 86 1.97 -5.91 7.06
N GLY A 87 3.01 -5.36 7.71
CA GLY A 87 4.08 -4.63 7.03
C GLY A 87 4.85 -5.49 6.03
N TYR A 88 5.24 -6.71 6.41
CA TYR A 88 6.01 -7.60 5.53
C TYR A 88 5.28 -7.93 4.23
N ARG A 89 3.95 -8.09 4.26
CA ARG A 89 3.16 -8.32 3.05
C ARG A 89 3.20 -7.10 2.13
N PHE A 90 2.94 -5.91 2.67
CA PHE A 90 2.96 -4.68 1.90
C PHE A 90 4.36 -4.37 1.34
N TYR A 91 5.37 -4.29 2.20
CA TYR A 91 6.74 -3.96 1.79
C TYR A 91 7.38 -5.06 0.94
N GLY A 92 7.03 -6.33 1.17
CA GLY A 92 7.48 -7.44 0.35
C GLY A 92 6.95 -7.34 -1.07
N VAL A 93 5.64 -7.08 -1.25
CA VAL A 93 5.03 -6.89 -2.57
C VAL A 93 5.60 -5.64 -3.25
N MET A 94 5.58 -4.49 -2.58
CA MET A 94 6.06 -3.23 -3.16
C MET A 94 7.56 -3.27 -3.49
N GLY A 95 8.38 -3.83 -2.60
CA GLY A 95 9.82 -3.98 -2.83
C GLY A 95 10.12 -4.92 -4.00
N SER A 96 9.37 -6.02 -4.12
CA SER A 96 9.51 -6.94 -5.26
C SER A 96 9.11 -6.26 -6.57
N LEU A 97 8.00 -5.52 -6.58
CA LEU A 97 7.52 -4.78 -7.75
C LEU A 97 8.45 -3.63 -8.15
N MET A 98 9.17 -3.01 -7.20
CA MET A 98 10.19 -2.02 -7.52
C MET A 98 11.34 -2.59 -8.37
N VAL A 99 11.70 -3.86 -8.13
CA VAL A 99 12.79 -4.55 -8.84
C VAL A 99 12.30 -5.19 -10.14
N ILE A 100 11.17 -5.89 -10.08
CA ILE A 100 10.65 -6.69 -11.20
C ILE A 100 9.74 -5.87 -12.13
N GLY A 101 9.12 -4.81 -11.61
CA GLY A 101 8.18 -3.97 -12.35
C GLY A 101 8.73 -3.35 -13.63
N PRO A 102 9.95 -2.79 -13.65
CA PRO A 102 10.55 -2.29 -14.89
C PRO A 102 10.69 -3.37 -15.97
N ALA A 103 11.02 -4.61 -15.60
CA ALA A 103 11.09 -5.72 -16.53
C ALA A 103 9.70 -6.07 -17.09
N ILE A 104 8.68 -6.14 -16.23
CA ILE A 104 7.28 -6.35 -16.65
C ILE A 104 6.81 -5.24 -17.59
N TYR A 105 7.13 -3.98 -17.27
CA TYR A 105 6.81 -2.81 -18.09
C TYR A 105 7.46 -2.87 -19.48
N GLY A 106 8.73 -3.26 -19.54
CA GLY A 106 9.46 -3.40 -20.81
C GLY A 106 8.98 -4.59 -21.66
N LEU A 107 8.57 -5.70 -21.02
CA LEU A 107 8.08 -6.90 -21.70
C LEU A 107 6.67 -6.73 -22.26
N LEU A 108 5.79 -6.01 -21.57
CA LEU A 108 4.38 -5.86 -21.91
C LEU A 108 4.08 -4.41 -22.30
N ASP A 109 4.28 -4.09 -23.58
CA ASP A 109 3.93 -2.85 -24.28
C ASP A 109 3.38 -1.72 -23.37
N GLY A 110 4.30 -1.08 -22.65
CA GLY A 110 4.15 0.08 -21.75
C GLY A 110 2.90 0.11 -20.88
N TRP A 111 1.76 0.42 -21.48
CA TRP A 111 0.47 0.50 -20.80
C TRP A 111 0.03 -0.83 -20.17
N GLN A 112 0.17 -1.96 -20.87
CA GLN A 112 -0.24 -3.25 -20.34
C GLN A 112 0.62 -3.66 -19.14
N GLY A 113 1.93 -3.47 -19.25
CA GLY A 113 2.87 -3.70 -18.17
C GLY A 113 2.63 -2.78 -16.98
N LEU A 114 2.35 -1.48 -17.21
CA LEU A 114 1.99 -0.55 -16.13
C LEU A 114 0.73 -1.00 -15.38
N MET A 115 -0.30 -1.42 -16.11
CA MET A 115 -1.53 -1.93 -15.49
C MET A 115 -1.28 -3.22 -14.72
N LEU A 116 -0.44 -4.12 -15.24
CA LEU A 116 -0.11 -5.35 -14.54
C LEU A 116 0.69 -5.08 -13.26
N VAL A 117 1.68 -4.18 -13.29
CA VAL A 117 2.47 -3.81 -12.11
C VAL A 117 1.59 -3.18 -11.04
N LEU A 118 0.77 -2.19 -11.40
CA LEU A 118 -0.12 -1.53 -10.44
C LEU A 118 -1.25 -2.44 -9.95
N GLY A 119 -1.82 -3.25 -10.85
CA GLY A 119 -2.85 -4.24 -10.50
C GLY A 119 -2.33 -5.34 -9.58
N SER A 120 -1.06 -5.75 -9.73
CA SER A 120 -0.43 -6.74 -8.85
C SER A 120 -0.10 -6.20 -7.45
N ALA A 121 -0.14 -4.88 -7.26
CA ALA A 121 0.11 -4.25 -5.97
C ALA A 121 -1.15 -4.27 -5.07
N VAL A 122 -2.34 -4.35 -5.65
CA VAL A 122 -3.65 -4.32 -4.98
C VAL A 122 -4.05 -5.72 -4.50
#